data_AF-A0A7S4ERU0-F1
#
_entry.id   AF-A0A7S4ERU0-F1
#
_cell.length_a   1.000
_cell.length_b   1.000
_cell.length_c   1.000
_cell.angle_alpha   90.00
_cell.angle_beta   90.00
_cell.angle_gamma   90.00
#
_symmetry.space_group_name_H-M   'P 1'
#
loop_
_entity.id
_entity.type
_entity.pdbx_description
1 polymer ?
#
loop_
_entity_poly.entity_id
_entity_poly.type
_entity_poly.pdbx_seq_one_letter_code
_entity_poly.pdbx_strand_id
1 'polypeptide(L)'
;EMRAAMAAMLRPLLIASALSLLTTSVDALSSASAASPSQAASKVSASSPSASPRNLLVLGGAGYVGREICAEAVSKGWSVTSLSRRGENPRPEIAALCDVKWMKGDIQDGALLRSLVADADAVVHAVGMLFDDRSGLGTLNLVTSGSRSKVEKGATYEAICRDSALDLLAAAKEDAGGRCRTLLYVSAAEAGWSELPNGDKLNEGVPEWLQRYLSAKRDVEAAYTSASLAASEDGTAKPLRTLLARPSIMWSYNKLDVLPLVPLLALLSALKVGDGAFNAPLRVNEVAAACVAALEQDDLSGPVPIEKLQQLTPLSATMRPTAVDVLTSGLASITRLPYGTNVASDLTVSDPSTRGLPDASQLRLYEFEGCPFCRRVRETITYLDLEVMIMPCGRNSRHRADVEQAAAKAGLKYATFPYLVDDAAGVSMFESKDIVNHLLDTYGQGAPLPPPSDYFFPSTLTTGWMPTLLRLGKGG
;
A
#
# COMPACT_ATOMS: atom_id res chain seq x y z
N GLU A 1 -2.15 -31.64 -3.94
CA GLU A 1 -2.24 -31.03 -2.59
C GLU A 1 -2.64 -29.56 -2.62
N MET A 2 -1.92 -28.65 -3.28
CA MET A 2 -2.28 -27.21 -3.36
C MET A 2 -3.68 -26.93 -3.95
N ARG A 3 -4.12 -27.68 -4.98
CA ARG A 3 -5.50 -27.60 -5.51
C ARG A 3 -6.59 -28.02 -4.52
N ALA A 4 -6.31 -29.01 -3.66
CA ALA A 4 -7.26 -29.48 -2.65
C ALA A 4 -7.36 -28.49 -1.48
N ALA A 5 -6.23 -27.87 -1.09
CA ALA A 5 -6.18 -26.79 -0.11
C ALA A 5 -6.90 -25.52 -0.61
N MET A 6 -6.66 -25.11 -1.87
CA MET A 6 -7.35 -23.97 -2.48
C MET A 6 -8.85 -24.26 -2.60
N ALA A 7 -9.25 -25.49 -2.93
CA ALA A 7 -10.65 -25.91 -2.93
C ALA A 7 -11.27 -25.95 -1.52
N ALA A 8 -10.53 -26.37 -0.48
CA ALA A 8 -11.02 -26.37 0.90
C ALA A 8 -11.14 -24.96 1.50
N MET A 9 -10.31 -24.01 1.04
CA MET A 9 -10.35 -22.60 1.44
C MET A 9 -11.39 -21.80 0.64
N LEU A 10 -11.52 -22.05 -0.67
CA LEU A 10 -12.47 -21.37 -1.56
C LEU A 10 -13.88 -21.96 -1.49
N ARG A 11 -14.08 -23.27 -1.25
CA ARG A 11 -15.42 -23.87 -1.22
C ARG A 11 -16.33 -23.24 -0.16
N PRO A 12 -15.93 -23.06 1.11
CA PRO A 12 -16.77 -22.40 2.10
C PRO A 12 -16.98 -20.92 1.77
N LEU A 13 -15.94 -20.22 1.28
CA LEU A 13 -16.02 -18.81 0.85
C LEU A 13 -16.95 -18.60 -0.36
N LEU A 14 -17.02 -19.57 -1.28
CA LEU A 14 -17.91 -19.54 -2.45
C LEU A 14 -19.33 -20.05 -2.11
N ILE A 15 -19.45 -21.01 -1.18
CA ILE A 15 -20.73 -21.60 -0.74
C ILE A 15 -21.47 -20.67 0.23
N ALA A 16 -20.76 -19.82 0.99
CA ALA A 16 -21.39 -18.98 2.00
C ALA A 16 -22.09 -17.71 1.47
N SER A 17 -21.87 -17.23 0.24
CA SER A 17 -22.62 -16.05 -0.27
C SER A 17 -22.60 -15.78 -1.78
N ALA A 18 -21.83 -16.51 -2.61
CA ALA A 18 -21.58 -16.05 -3.97
C ALA A 18 -22.45 -16.67 -5.08
N LEU A 19 -23.31 -17.66 -4.80
CA LEU A 19 -24.13 -18.29 -5.85
C LEU A 19 -25.65 -18.12 -5.71
N SER A 20 -26.14 -17.67 -4.55
CA SER A 20 -27.57 -17.36 -4.34
C SER A 20 -27.92 -15.88 -4.55
N LEU A 21 -26.93 -14.99 -4.60
CA LEU A 21 -27.12 -13.53 -4.73
C LEU A 21 -26.85 -13.01 -6.16
N LEU A 22 -26.52 -13.90 -7.10
CA LEU A 22 -26.27 -13.56 -8.50
C LEU A 22 -27.53 -13.64 -9.40
N THR A 23 -28.71 -13.91 -8.83
CA THR A 23 -29.99 -13.97 -9.58
C THR A 23 -30.95 -12.81 -9.29
N THR A 24 -30.58 -11.85 -8.45
CA THR A 24 -31.44 -10.69 -8.11
C THR A 24 -30.67 -9.38 -8.16
N SER A 25 -29.97 -9.07 -9.25
CA SER A 25 -29.44 -7.73 -9.53
C SER A 25 -29.08 -7.57 -11.01
N VAL A 26 -30.08 -7.68 -11.90
CA VAL A 26 -29.92 -7.28 -13.32
C VAL A 26 -30.70 -5.99 -13.64
N ASP A 27 -31.56 -5.50 -12.73
CA ASP A 27 -32.41 -4.33 -13.00
C ASP A 27 -31.97 -3.02 -12.31
N ALA A 28 -30.87 -3.01 -11.55
CA ALA A 28 -30.41 -1.81 -10.82
C ALA A 28 -29.20 -1.09 -11.47
N LEU A 29 -28.97 -1.29 -12.77
CA LEU A 29 -27.99 -0.53 -13.56
C LEU A 29 -28.65 0.62 -14.34
N SER A 30 -29.47 1.42 -13.69
CA SER A 30 -29.90 2.71 -14.23
C SER A 30 -30.37 3.62 -13.10
N SER A 31 -29.42 4.34 -12.50
CA SER A 31 -29.55 5.56 -11.69
C SER A 31 -28.75 5.50 -10.39
N ALA A 32 -27.50 5.99 -10.43
CA ALA A 32 -26.84 6.50 -9.23
C ALA A 32 -25.81 7.55 -9.65
N SER A 33 -26.25 8.80 -9.52
CA SER A 33 -25.47 10.03 -9.65
C SER A 33 -24.34 10.06 -8.60
N ALA A 34 -23.17 10.53 -9.02
CA ALA A 34 -21.98 10.64 -8.19
C ALA A 34 -22.13 11.72 -7.11
N ALA A 35 -21.95 11.33 -5.85
CA ALA A 35 -21.66 12.25 -4.75
C ALA A 35 -20.17 12.14 -4.42
N SER A 36 -19.46 13.26 -4.56
CA SER A 36 -18.04 13.44 -4.27
C SER A 36 -17.79 13.62 -2.76
N PRO A 37 -16.76 12.99 -2.17
CA PRO A 37 -16.33 13.32 -0.82
C PRO A 37 -15.45 14.57 -0.82
N SER A 38 -15.87 15.56 -0.03
CA SER A 38 -15.12 16.76 0.33
C SER A 38 -13.86 16.39 1.15
N GLN A 39 -12.68 16.70 0.63
CA GLN A 39 -11.41 16.63 1.38
C GLN A 39 -11.05 18.01 1.92
N ALA A 40 -11.12 18.17 3.24
CA ALA A 40 -10.50 19.29 3.94
C ALA A 40 -9.02 18.96 4.19
N ALA A 41 -8.12 19.74 3.58
CA ALA A 41 -6.69 19.60 3.77
C ALA A 41 -6.26 20.14 5.15
N SER A 42 -5.76 19.27 6.03
CA SER A 42 -5.05 19.70 7.24
C SER A 42 -3.55 19.81 6.96
N LYS A 43 -2.97 20.96 7.31
CA LYS A 43 -1.52 21.22 7.26
C LYS A 43 -0.81 20.32 8.29
N VAL A 44 0.07 19.44 7.82
CA VAL A 44 0.98 18.69 8.68
C VAL A 44 2.20 19.56 8.98
N SER A 45 2.31 19.99 10.24
CA SER A 45 3.50 20.64 10.79
C SER A 45 4.53 19.57 11.15
N ALA A 46 5.70 19.59 10.51
CA ALA A 46 6.81 18.71 10.86
C ALA A 46 7.42 19.13 12.21
N SER A 47 7.39 18.25 13.21
CA SER A 47 8.14 18.42 14.45
C SER A 47 9.54 17.78 14.33
N SER A 48 10.54 18.48 14.84
CA SER A 48 11.96 18.15 14.86
C SER A 48 12.33 17.06 15.88
N PRO A 49 13.27 16.14 15.61
CA PRO A 49 13.64 15.08 16.55
C PRO A 49 14.74 15.53 17.52
N SER A 50 14.43 15.58 18.81
CA SER A 50 15.44 15.75 19.88
C SER A 50 15.16 14.90 21.13
N ALA A 51 14.51 13.75 20.97
CA ALA A 51 14.33 12.78 22.05
C ALA A 51 15.24 11.56 21.85
N SER A 52 15.75 10.99 22.94
CA SER A 52 16.42 9.69 22.95
C SER A 52 15.58 8.63 22.21
N PRO A 53 16.21 7.69 21.48
CA PRO A 53 15.47 6.71 20.70
C PRO A 53 14.56 5.88 21.60
N ARG A 54 13.28 5.78 21.23
CA ARG A 54 12.29 4.96 21.94
C ARG A 54 12.58 3.48 21.70
N ASN A 55 12.44 2.67 22.73
CA ASN A 55 12.62 1.22 22.71
C ASN A 55 11.32 0.53 22.29
N LEU A 56 11.39 -0.26 21.22
CA LEU A 56 10.30 -1.11 20.75
C LEU A 56 10.63 -2.58 20.99
N LEU A 57 9.75 -3.28 21.70
CA LEU A 57 9.79 -4.74 21.77
C LEU A 57 8.84 -5.34 20.73
N VAL A 58 9.33 -6.21 19.85
CA VAL A 58 8.51 -6.92 18.86
C VAL A 58 8.50 -8.42 19.14
N LEU A 59 7.38 -8.91 19.65
CA LEU A 59 7.13 -10.34 19.84
C LEU A 59 6.71 -10.94 18.49
N GLY A 60 7.46 -11.94 18.03
CA GLY A 60 7.24 -12.53 16.71
C GLY A 60 7.90 -11.76 15.55
N GLY A 61 8.93 -10.96 15.82
CA GLY A 61 9.65 -10.18 14.79
C GLY A 61 10.37 -11.03 13.74
N ALA A 62 10.59 -12.33 13.98
CA ALA A 62 11.10 -13.25 12.94
C ALA A 62 10.01 -13.70 11.93
N GLY A 63 8.74 -13.37 12.20
CA GLY A 63 7.57 -13.77 11.42
C GLY A 63 7.37 -12.96 10.13
N TYR A 64 6.21 -13.17 9.50
CA TYR A 64 5.86 -12.49 8.24
C TYR A 64 5.65 -10.99 8.44
N VAL A 65 4.76 -10.62 9.37
CA VAL A 65 4.42 -9.23 9.69
C VAL A 65 5.48 -8.60 10.59
N GLY A 66 5.89 -9.33 11.63
CA GLY A 66 6.80 -8.81 12.65
C GLY A 66 8.13 -8.32 12.11
N ARG A 67 8.69 -8.96 11.06
CA ARG A 67 9.97 -8.51 10.48
C ARG A 67 9.84 -7.17 9.75
N GLU A 68 8.72 -6.97 9.05
CA GLU A 68 8.46 -5.72 8.35
C GLU A 68 8.24 -4.60 9.36
N ILE A 69 7.57 -4.89 10.48
CA ILE A 69 7.44 -3.96 11.61
C ILE A 69 8.82 -3.61 12.19
N CYS A 70 9.70 -4.60 12.40
CA CYS A 70 11.06 -4.34 12.88
C CYS A 70 11.83 -3.44 11.92
N ALA A 71 11.85 -3.77 10.63
CA ALA A 71 12.57 -3.00 9.61
C ALA A 71 12.04 -1.57 9.51
N GLU A 72 10.72 -1.38 9.53
CA GLU A 72 10.11 -0.06 9.48
C GLU A 72 10.40 0.74 10.75
N ALA A 73 10.28 0.14 11.94
CA ALA A 73 10.57 0.82 13.20
C ALA A 73 12.04 1.29 13.29
N VAL A 74 13.00 0.45 12.86
CA VAL A 74 14.41 0.86 12.74
C VAL A 74 14.55 2.07 11.80
N SER A 75 13.89 2.04 10.64
CA SER A 75 13.94 3.16 9.69
C SER A 75 13.33 4.47 10.24
N LYS A 76 12.50 4.36 11.28
CA LYS A 76 11.88 5.48 12.01
C LYS A 76 12.65 5.90 13.27
N GLY A 77 13.81 5.31 13.52
CA GLY A 77 14.69 5.65 14.64
C GLY A 77 14.33 4.98 15.97
N TRP A 78 13.50 3.93 15.95
CA TRP A 78 13.27 3.12 17.14
C TRP A 78 14.45 2.19 17.40
N SER A 79 14.79 2.01 18.68
CA SER A 79 15.69 0.94 19.13
C SER A 79 14.87 -0.35 19.26
N VAL A 80 15.06 -1.30 18.35
CA VAL A 80 14.19 -2.48 18.25
C VAL A 80 14.83 -3.70 18.88
N THR A 81 14.15 -4.31 19.85
CA THR A 81 14.43 -5.66 20.34
C THR A 81 13.35 -6.61 19.85
N SER A 82 13.74 -7.73 19.22
CA SER A 82 12.78 -8.77 18.81
C SER A 82 12.98 -10.05 19.60
N LEU A 83 11.91 -10.53 20.23
CA LEU A 83 11.88 -11.85 20.85
C LEU A 83 11.37 -12.90 19.86
N SER A 84 12.13 -13.97 19.71
CA SER A 84 11.69 -15.16 18.97
C SER A 84 12.36 -16.43 19.51
N ARG A 85 11.76 -17.59 19.23
CA ARG A 85 12.32 -18.90 19.62
C ARG A 85 13.73 -19.17 19.09
N ARG A 86 14.07 -18.57 17.94
CA ARG A 86 15.40 -18.72 17.31
C ARG A 86 16.39 -17.65 17.77
N GLY A 87 15.93 -16.41 17.91
CA GLY A 87 16.78 -15.27 18.26
C GLY A 87 17.77 -14.89 17.17
N GLU A 88 17.42 -15.12 15.91
CA GLU A 88 18.30 -14.89 14.76
C GLU A 88 17.62 -13.96 13.75
N ASN A 89 18.42 -13.16 13.04
CA ASN A 89 17.94 -12.34 11.92
C ASN A 89 17.47 -13.26 10.77
N PRO A 90 16.18 -13.26 10.40
CA PRO A 90 15.66 -14.14 9.37
C PRO A 90 16.05 -13.73 7.94
N ARG A 91 16.54 -12.50 7.76
CA ARG A 91 16.82 -11.85 6.47
C ARG A 91 18.03 -10.90 6.62
N PRO A 92 19.25 -11.43 6.81
CA PRO A 92 20.46 -10.62 6.97
C PRO A 92 20.80 -9.74 5.77
N GLU A 93 20.21 -10.00 4.61
CA GLU A 93 20.33 -9.17 3.42
C GLU A 93 19.59 -7.81 3.53
N ILE A 94 18.67 -7.66 4.48
CA ILE A 94 17.94 -6.41 4.70
C ILE A 94 18.70 -5.59 5.75
N ALA A 95 19.31 -4.47 5.31
CA ALA A 95 20.14 -3.62 6.16
C ALA A 95 19.44 -3.20 7.47
N ALA A 96 18.18 -2.77 7.41
CA ALA A 96 17.42 -2.36 8.59
C ALA A 96 17.21 -3.48 9.63
N LEU A 97 17.28 -4.75 9.24
CA LEU A 97 17.17 -5.88 10.20
C LEU A 97 18.48 -6.19 10.91
N CYS A 98 19.61 -5.69 10.41
CA CYS A 98 20.90 -5.83 11.07
C CYS A 98 20.98 -5.01 12.36
N ASP A 99 20.23 -3.92 12.45
CA ASP A 99 20.17 -3.04 13.63
C ASP A 99 19.16 -3.51 14.70
N VAL A 100 18.47 -4.63 14.45
CA VAL A 100 17.52 -5.23 15.40
C VAL A 100 18.29 -6.12 16.38
N LYS A 101 18.04 -5.92 17.69
CA LYS A 101 18.53 -6.83 18.73
C LYS A 101 17.67 -8.09 18.77
N TRP A 102 18.19 -9.19 18.22
CA TRP A 102 17.51 -10.48 18.21
C TRP A 102 17.73 -11.26 19.50
N MET A 103 16.66 -11.51 20.24
CA MET A 103 16.67 -12.25 21.50
C MET A 103 16.06 -13.63 21.30
N LYS A 104 16.81 -14.66 21.72
CA LYS A 104 16.31 -16.04 21.78
C LYS A 104 15.54 -16.23 23.08
N GLY A 105 14.31 -16.72 22.97
CA GLY A 105 13.52 -17.10 24.15
C GLY A 105 12.11 -17.54 23.81
N ASP A 106 11.40 -18.00 24.83
CA ASP A 106 9.98 -18.31 24.76
C ASP A 106 9.17 -17.11 25.24
N ILE A 107 8.08 -16.81 24.53
CA ILE A 107 7.13 -15.78 24.95
C ILE A 107 6.36 -16.19 26.21
N GLN A 108 6.24 -17.50 26.46
CA GLN A 108 5.58 -18.05 27.65
C GLN A 108 6.49 -18.03 28.89
N ASP A 109 7.77 -17.67 28.75
CA ASP A 109 8.64 -17.40 29.89
C ASP A 109 8.29 -16.02 30.48
N GLY A 110 7.44 -16.03 31.50
CA GLY A 110 6.98 -14.81 32.16
C GLY A 110 8.10 -13.98 32.79
N ALA A 111 9.20 -14.59 33.24
CA ALA A 111 10.31 -13.83 33.82
C ALA A 111 11.08 -13.06 32.75
N LEU A 112 11.37 -13.72 31.62
CA LEU A 112 11.95 -13.08 30.45
C LEU A 112 11.04 -11.99 29.89
N LEU A 113 9.74 -12.28 29.76
CA LEU A 113 8.78 -11.33 29.21
C LEU A 113 8.68 -10.06 30.06
N ARG A 114 8.59 -10.19 31.40
CA ARG A 114 8.61 -9.04 32.32
C ARG A 114 9.86 -8.20 32.17
N SER A 115 11.03 -8.83 32.11
CA SER A 115 12.30 -8.12 31.92
C SER A 115 12.32 -7.31 30.63
N LEU A 116 11.82 -7.87 29.53
CA LEU A 116 11.81 -7.20 28.22
C LEU A 116 10.76 -6.08 28.15
N VAL A 117 9.61 -6.28 28.79
CA VAL A 117 8.54 -5.27 28.86
C VAL A 117 9.01 -4.05 29.66
N ALA A 118 9.69 -4.26 30.79
CA ALA A 118 10.21 -3.17 31.63
C ALA A 118 11.20 -2.25 30.90
N ASP A 119 11.95 -2.78 29.93
CA ASP A 119 12.93 -2.02 29.15
C ASP A 119 12.31 -1.26 27.97
N ALA A 120 11.09 -1.60 27.54
CA ALA A 120 10.44 -1.10 26.34
C ALA A 120 9.51 0.10 26.61
N ASP A 121 9.41 1.04 25.65
CA ASP A 121 8.40 2.11 25.65
C ASP A 121 7.07 1.61 25.06
N ALA A 122 7.17 0.73 24.06
CA ALA A 122 6.04 0.09 23.41
C ALA A 122 6.33 -1.38 23.08
N VAL A 123 5.27 -2.18 23.04
CA VAL A 123 5.36 -3.60 22.66
C VAL A 123 4.39 -3.90 21.53
N VAL A 124 4.89 -4.57 20.49
CA VAL A 124 4.08 -5.13 19.40
C VAL A 124 4.01 -6.64 19.55
N HIS A 125 2.79 -7.16 19.62
CA HIS A 125 2.52 -8.59 19.54
C HIS A 125 2.08 -8.95 18.11
N ALA A 126 3.02 -9.54 17.37
CA ALA A 126 2.83 -10.04 16.01
C ALA A 126 3.00 -11.57 15.95
N VAL A 127 2.76 -12.26 17.07
CA VAL A 127 2.78 -13.72 17.14
C VAL A 127 1.42 -14.24 16.68
N GLY A 128 1.44 -15.17 15.74
CA GLY A 128 0.24 -15.84 15.29
C GLY A 128 0.52 -17.00 14.35
N MET A 129 -0.49 -17.84 14.20
CA MET A 129 -0.53 -18.90 13.21
C MET A 129 -1.87 -18.86 12.48
N LEU A 130 -1.84 -19.18 11.20
CA LEU A 130 -3.05 -19.18 10.37
C LEU A 130 -3.82 -20.50 10.47
N PHE A 131 -3.11 -21.62 10.61
CA PHE A 131 -3.70 -22.97 10.72
C PHE A 131 -3.16 -23.71 11.95
N ASP A 132 -3.99 -23.98 12.96
CA ASP A 132 -3.59 -24.75 14.14
C ASP A 132 -3.52 -26.27 13.86
N ASP A 133 -3.02 -27.06 14.80
CA ASP A 133 -2.93 -28.53 14.62
C ASP A 133 -4.33 -29.14 14.42
N ARG A 134 -5.34 -28.58 15.10
CA ARG A 134 -6.74 -29.03 15.04
C ARG A 134 -7.47 -28.64 13.76
N SER A 135 -6.91 -27.75 12.94
CA SER A 135 -7.51 -27.34 11.66
C SER A 135 -7.43 -28.45 10.60
N GLY A 136 -6.56 -29.45 10.78
CA GLY A 136 -6.22 -30.43 9.74
C GLY A 136 -5.41 -29.83 8.57
N LEU A 137 -5.04 -28.54 8.66
CA LEU A 137 -4.31 -27.78 7.65
C LEU A 137 -2.92 -27.33 8.15
N GLY A 138 -2.44 -27.88 9.27
CA GLY A 138 -1.16 -27.48 9.90
C GLY A 138 0.07 -27.61 9.00
N THR A 139 0.05 -28.47 7.99
CA THR A 139 1.12 -28.57 6.96
C THR A 139 1.20 -27.34 6.06
N LEU A 140 0.10 -26.61 5.87
CA LEU A 140 0.06 -25.36 5.10
C LEU A 140 0.74 -24.21 5.83
N ASN A 141 0.92 -24.29 7.15
CA ASN A 141 1.69 -23.29 7.89
C ASN A 141 3.16 -23.22 7.47
N LEU A 142 3.75 -24.28 6.91
CA LEU A 142 5.12 -24.17 6.37
C LEU A 142 5.19 -23.20 5.19
N VAL A 143 4.09 -23.05 4.44
CA VAL A 143 3.99 -22.18 3.27
C VAL A 143 3.49 -20.79 3.67
N THR A 144 2.55 -20.71 4.61
CA THR A 144 1.95 -19.44 5.02
C THR A 144 2.73 -18.71 6.12
N SER A 145 3.57 -19.41 6.89
CA SER A 145 4.43 -18.83 7.94
C SER A 145 5.66 -18.16 7.36
N GLY A 146 5.82 -16.85 7.62
CA GLY A 146 7.01 -16.11 7.21
C GLY A 146 8.32 -16.61 7.82
N SER A 147 8.26 -17.35 8.94
CA SER A 147 9.40 -17.98 9.62
C SER A 147 9.55 -19.48 9.30
N ARG A 148 8.68 -20.04 8.44
CA ARG A 148 8.59 -21.47 8.12
C ARG A 148 8.51 -22.37 9.37
N SER A 149 7.87 -21.88 10.42
CA SER A 149 7.72 -22.64 11.66
C SER A 149 6.78 -23.82 11.44
N LYS A 150 7.19 -25.01 11.88
CA LYS A 150 6.29 -26.17 11.99
C LYS A 150 5.34 -25.94 13.15
N VAL A 151 4.08 -26.31 12.96
CA VAL A 151 3.11 -26.39 14.06
C VAL A 151 3.52 -27.57 14.92
N GLU A 152 3.76 -27.32 16.20
CA GLU A 152 4.01 -28.40 17.15
C GLU A 152 2.70 -29.16 17.40
N LYS A 153 2.79 -30.47 17.62
CA LYS A 153 1.61 -31.31 17.84
C LYS A 153 0.88 -30.83 19.09
N GLY A 154 -0.42 -30.52 18.96
CA GLY A 154 -1.23 -29.94 20.02
C GLY A 154 -1.23 -28.41 20.11
N ALA A 155 -0.50 -27.70 19.25
CA ALA A 155 -0.55 -26.24 19.20
C ALA A 155 -1.93 -25.73 18.75
N THR A 156 -2.53 -24.83 19.54
CA THR A 156 -3.85 -24.25 19.29
C THR A 156 -3.78 -22.72 19.14
N TYR A 157 -4.81 -22.12 18.53
CA TYR A 157 -4.90 -20.67 18.43
C TYR A 157 -4.98 -20.00 19.81
N GLU A 158 -5.63 -20.63 20.77
CA GLU A 158 -5.74 -20.13 22.14
C GLU A 158 -4.36 -20.01 22.77
N ALA A 159 -3.60 -21.11 22.82
CA ALA A 159 -2.28 -21.10 23.46
C ALA A 159 -1.29 -20.11 22.79
N ILE A 160 -1.31 -20.03 21.46
CA ILE A 160 -0.29 -19.28 20.71
C ILE A 160 -0.69 -17.83 20.46
N CYS A 161 -1.95 -17.56 20.10
CA CYS A 161 -2.40 -16.22 19.75
C CYS A 161 -3.05 -15.49 20.93
N ARG A 162 -3.85 -16.18 21.74
CA ARG A 162 -4.62 -15.56 22.83
C ARG A 162 -3.80 -15.52 24.11
N ASP A 163 -3.44 -16.67 24.65
CA ASP A 163 -2.82 -16.79 25.96
C ASP A 163 -1.48 -16.03 26.00
N SER A 164 -0.66 -16.15 24.95
CA SER A 164 0.59 -15.35 24.84
C SER A 164 0.38 -13.83 24.80
N ALA A 165 -0.75 -13.35 24.26
CA ALA A 165 -1.08 -11.93 24.25
C ALA A 165 -1.64 -11.47 25.59
N LEU A 166 -2.36 -12.36 26.31
CA LEU A 166 -2.84 -12.12 27.66
C LEU A 166 -1.69 -12.15 28.68
N ASP A 167 -0.70 -13.02 28.50
CA ASP A 167 0.52 -13.04 29.31
C ASP A 167 1.31 -11.74 29.17
N LEU A 168 1.41 -11.19 27.95
CA LEU A 168 1.97 -9.86 27.71
C LEU A 168 1.17 -8.78 28.45
N LEU A 169 -0.17 -8.83 28.37
CA LEU A 169 -1.02 -7.86 29.05
C LEU A 169 -0.84 -7.92 30.57
N ALA A 170 -0.71 -9.13 31.14
CA ALA A 170 -0.44 -9.33 32.56
C ALA A 170 0.92 -8.75 32.94
N ALA A 171 1.98 -9.07 32.19
CA ALA A 171 3.32 -8.54 32.42
C ALA A 171 3.36 -7.00 32.36
N ALA A 172 2.65 -6.38 31.41
CA ALA A 172 2.56 -4.92 31.30
C ALA A 172 1.75 -4.28 32.44
N LYS A 173 0.72 -4.97 32.97
CA LYS A 173 -0.04 -4.49 34.13
C LYS A 173 0.76 -4.58 35.44
N GLU A 174 1.57 -5.62 35.60
CA GLU A 174 2.48 -5.74 36.74
C GLU A 174 3.54 -4.61 36.75
N ASP A 175 3.91 -4.13 35.56
CA ASP A 175 4.80 -2.98 35.37
C ASP A 175 4.05 -1.64 35.25
N ALA A 176 2.93 -1.45 35.96
CA ALA A 176 2.10 -0.23 35.84
C ALA A 176 2.86 1.10 36.13
N GLY A 177 3.99 1.03 36.85
CA GLY A 177 4.90 2.14 37.12
C GLY A 177 6.06 2.29 36.12
N GLY A 178 6.26 1.32 35.23
CA GLY A 178 7.41 1.25 34.36
C GLY A 178 7.30 2.07 33.07
N ARG A 179 8.22 1.75 32.15
CA ARG A 179 8.43 2.49 30.90
C ARG A 179 7.38 2.13 29.85
N CYS A 180 6.89 0.90 29.83
CA CYS A 180 5.95 0.44 28.82
C CYS A 180 4.58 1.08 29.00
N ARG A 181 4.16 1.88 28.01
CA ARG A 181 2.85 2.57 28.04
C ARG A 181 1.93 2.20 26.90
N THR A 182 2.46 1.56 25.86
CA THR A 182 1.70 1.25 24.65
C THR A 182 1.84 -0.23 24.27
N LEU A 183 0.70 -0.91 24.09
CA LEU A 183 0.64 -2.27 23.57
C LEU A 183 -0.10 -2.28 22.23
N LEU A 184 0.51 -2.84 21.19
CA LEU A 184 -0.12 -3.05 19.90
C LEU A 184 -0.29 -4.54 19.63
N TYR A 185 -1.53 -4.97 19.37
CA TYR A 185 -1.86 -6.32 18.97
C TYR A 185 -2.21 -6.38 17.48
N VAL A 186 -1.54 -7.27 16.74
CA VAL A 186 -1.89 -7.56 15.34
C VAL A 186 -3.04 -8.57 15.31
N SER A 187 -4.26 -8.06 15.11
CA SER A 187 -5.50 -8.82 15.02
C SER A 187 -5.84 -9.20 13.57
N ALA A 188 -7.12 -9.25 13.23
CA ALA A 188 -7.65 -9.49 11.88
C ALA A 188 -8.91 -8.63 11.65
N ALA A 189 -9.14 -8.20 10.42
CA ALA A 189 -10.32 -7.41 10.05
C ALA A 189 -11.64 -8.10 10.39
N GLU A 190 -11.70 -9.41 10.17
CA GLU A 190 -12.88 -10.25 10.39
C GLU A 190 -13.22 -10.39 11.89
N ALA A 191 -12.31 -10.02 12.80
CA ALA A 191 -12.64 -9.91 14.22
C ALA A 191 -13.76 -8.86 14.44
N GLY A 192 -13.84 -7.83 13.59
CA GLY A 192 -14.89 -6.82 13.62
C GLY A 192 -16.20 -7.21 12.94
N TRP A 193 -16.37 -8.43 12.40
CA TRP A 193 -17.63 -8.79 11.72
C TRP A 193 -18.88 -8.66 12.61
N SER A 194 -18.76 -8.87 13.92
CA SER A 194 -19.85 -8.66 14.87
C SER A 194 -20.33 -7.20 14.97
N GLU A 195 -19.55 -6.25 14.44
CA GLU A 195 -19.89 -4.82 14.40
C GLU A 195 -20.67 -4.45 13.13
N LEU A 196 -20.82 -5.38 12.17
CA LEU A 196 -21.53 -5.15 10.91
C LEU A 196 -23.05 -5.36 11.06
N PRO A 197 -23.89 -4.64 10.30
CA PRO A 197 -25.36 -4.75 10.34
C PRO A 197 -25.93 -6.17 10.13
N ASN A 198 -25.16 -7.06 9.48
CA ASN A 198 -25.49 -8.48 9.28
C ASN A 198 -24.36 -9.42 9.77
N GLY A 199 -23.58 -8.97 10.74
CA GLY A 199 -22.42 -9.66 11.31
C GLY A 199 -22.70 -11.09 11.79
N ASP A 200 -23.85 -11.29 12.44
CA ASP A 200 -24.20 -12.58 13.02
C ASP A 200 -24.45 -13.64 11.94
N LYS A 201 -25.04 -13.25 10.81
CA LYS A 201 -25.27 -14.12 9.65
C LYS A 201 -23.99 -14.42 8.89
N LEU A 202 -22.99 -13.55 8.94
CA LEU A 202 -21.68 -13.82 8.34
C LEU A 202 -20.96 -14.98 9.04
N ASN A 203 -21.30 -15.31 10.28
CA ASN A 203 -20.75 -16.49 10.95
C ASN A 203 -21.39 -17.80 10.44
N GLU A 204 -22.57 -17.74 9.83
CA GLU A 204 -23.26 -18.90 9.25
C GLU A 204 -22.54 -19.33 7.96
N GLY A 205 -21.94 -20.52 7.96
CA GLY A 205 -21.18 -21.06 6.82
C GLY A 205 -19.68 -20.78 6.84
N VAL A 206 -19.17 -20.08 7.86
CA VAL A 206 -17.73 -19.92 8.08
C VAL A 206 -17.11 -21.24 8.57
N PRO A 207 -15.96 -21.67 8.03
CA PRO A 207 -15.28 -22.87 8.52
C PRO A 207 -14.98 -22.80 10.02
N GLU A 208 -15.16 -23.92 10.72
CA GLU A 208 -14.94 -24.00 12.18
C GLU A 208 -13.55 -23.52 12.59
N TRP A 209 -12.51 -23.83 11.80
CA TRP A 209 -11.14 -23.36 12.07
C TRP A 209 -11.03 -21.83 12.08
N LEU A 210 -11.77 -21.15 11.20
CA LEU A 210 -11.76 -19.69 11.08
C LEU A 210 -12.57 -19.07 12.23
N GLN A 211 -13.68 -19.69 12.63
CA GLN A 211 -14.42 -19.27 13.83
C GLN A 211 -13.54 -19.33 15.08
N ARG A 212 -12.80 -20.43 15.29
CA ARG A 212 -11.86 -20.55 16.42
C ARG A 212 -10.75 -19.51 16.36
N TYR A 213 -10.17 -19.29 15.17
CA TYR A 213 -9.15 -18.26 14.96
C TYR A 213 -9.66 -16.86 15.33
N LEU A 214 -10.85 -16.47 14.84
CA LEU A 214 -11.44 -15.16 15.13
C LEU A 214 -11.88 -15.02 16.58
N SER A 215 -12.39 -16.09 17.20
CA SER A 215 -12.71 -16.10 18.64
C SER A 215 -11.48 -15.79 19.48
N ALA A 216 -10.36 -16.46 19.21
CA ALA A 216 -9.11 -16.22 19.94
C ALA A 216 -8.62 -14.76 19.77
N LYS A 217 -8.80 -14.15 18.59
CA LYS A 217 -8.47 -12.73 18.36
C LYS A 217 -9.40 -11.79 19.14
N ARG A 218 -10.71 -12.03 19.11
CA ARG A 218 -11.72 -11.23 19.82
C ARG A 218 -11.55 -11.27 21.34
N ASP A 219 -11.18 -12.42 21.90
CA ASP A 219 -10.87 -12.56 23.33
C ASP A 219 -9.74 -11.61 23.76
N VAL A 220 -8.68 -11.50 22.95
CA VAL A 220 -7.57 -10.57 23.18
C VAL A 220 -8.04 -9.12 23.06
N GLU A 221 -8.78 -8.79 22.01
CA GLU A 221 -9.31 -7.43 21.80
C GLU A 221 -10.17 -6.97 22.98
N ALA A 222 -11.04 -7.83 23.50
CA ALA A 222 -11.88 -7.54 24.67
C ALA A 222 -11.03 -7.29 25.93
N ALA A 223 -10.02 -8.13 26.18
CA ALA A 223 -9.12 -7.98 27.33
C ALA A 223 -8.29 -6.69 27.25
N TYR A 224 -7.76 -6.36 26.08
CA TYR A 224 -6.96 -5.16 25.84
C TYR A 224 -7.80 -3.89 25.91
N THR A 225 -9.03 -3.92 25.39
CA THR A 225 -9.98 -2.81 25.51
C THR A 225 -10.32 -2.56 26.98
N SER A 226 -10.62 -3.62 27.72
CA SER A 226 -10.92 -3.53 29.17
C SER A 226 -9.75 -2.96 29.96
N ALA A 227 -8.51 -3.37 29.62
CA ALA A 227 -7.31 -2.85 30.27
C ALA A 227 -7.02 -1.38 29.95
N SER A 228 -7.35 -0.91 28.74
CA SER A 228 -7.16 0.50 28.37
C SER A 228 -8.18 1.43 29.03
N LEU A 229 -9.37 0.91 29.37
CA LEU A 229 -10.41 1.66 30.07
C LEU A 229 -10.23 1.64 31.59
N ALA A 230 -9.51 0.66 32.13
CA ALA A 230 -9.25 0.54 33.55
C ALA A 230 -8.37 1.72 34.03
N ALA A 231 -8.98 2.65 34.75
CA ALA A 231 -8.24 3.65 35.52
C ALA A 231 -7.54 2.98 36.71
N SER A 232 -6.37 3.48 37.11
CA SER A 232 -5.73 3.08 38.36
C SER A 232 -6.64 3.44 39.53
N GLU A 233 -6.93 2.47 40.41
CA GLU A 233 -7.75 2.68 41.62
C GLU A 233 -7.18 3.78 42.54
N ASP A 234 -5.86 4.01 42.48
CA ASP A 234 -5.14 5.03 43.24
C ASP A 234 -4.95 6.36 42.49
N GLY A 235 -5.46 6.50 41.25
CA GLY A 235 -5.39 7.72 40.44
C GLY A 235 -3.97 8.15 40.00
N THR A 236 -2.94 7.38 40.34
CA THR A 236 -1.52 7.75 40.17
C THR A 236 -0.88 7.13 38.92
N ALA A 237 -1.38 5.99 38.42
CA ALA A 237 -0.86 5.35 37.22
C ALA A 237 -1.72 5.65 35.98
N LYS A 238 -1.06 6.10 34.91
CA LYS A 238 -1.69 6.33 33.60
C LYS A 238 -2.13 4.97 33.00
N PRO A 239 -3.37 4.84 32.49
CA PRO A 239 -3.85 3.60 31.90
C PRO A 239 -2.97 3.17 30.71
N LEU A 240 -2.88 1.86 30.49
CA LEU A 240 -2.16 1.29 29.35
C LEU A 240 -2.88 1.69 28.06
N ARG A 241 -2.13 2.27 27.12
CA ARG A 241 -2.65 2.57 25.79
C ARG A 241 -2.63 1.29 24.97
N THR A 242 -3.79 0.81 24.53
CA THR A 242 -3.86 -0.38 23.65
C THR A 242 -4.24 0.01 22.22
N LEU A 243 -3.61 -0.66 21.25
CA LEU A 243 -3.86 -0.51 19.82
C LEU A 243 -4.19 -1.89 19.24
N LEU A 244 -5.32 -2.03 18.56
CA LEU A 244 -5.78 -3.29 17.99
C LEU A 244 -5.78 -3.17 16.47
N ALA A 245 -4.66 -3.46 15.83
CA ALA A 245 -4.51 -3.37 14.38
C ALA A 245 -5.30 -4.50 13.70
N ARG A 246 -6.29 -4.14 12.87
CA ARG A 246 -7.16 -5.10 12.18
C ARG A 246 -6.90 -5.13 10.67
N PRO A 247 -5.79 -5.72 10.19
CA PRO A 247 -5.50 -5.82 8.77
C PRO A 247 -6.40 -6.87 8.08
N SER A 248 -6.65 -6.70 6.79
CA SER A 248 -7.17 -7.76 5.91
C SER A 248 -6.09 -8.80 5.60
N ILE A 249 -6.40 -9.75 4.73
CA ILE A 249 -5.41 -10.67 4.16
C ILE A 249 -4.20 -9.89 3.62
N MET A 250 -3.03 -10.22 4.14
CA MET A 250 -1.77 -9.56 3.77
C MET A 250 -1.03 -10.33 2.69
N TRP A 251 -0.47 -9.62 1.72
CA TRP A 251 0.32 -10.21 0.63
C TRP A 251 1.66 -9.48 0.41
N SER A 252 2.55 -10.13 -0.33
CA SER A 252 3.82 -9.56 -0.80
C SER A 252 4.26 -10.30 -2.07
N TYR A 253 5.11 -9.67 -2.88
CA TYR A 253 5.64 -10.29 -4.11
C TYR A 253 6.50 -11.53 -3.85
N ASN A 254 7.01 -11.68 -2.63
CA ASN A 254 7.83 -12.82 -2.23
C ASN A 254 6.99 -13.98 -1.69
N LYS A 255 5.67 -13.82 -1.60
CA LYS A 255 4.73 -14.79 -1.04
C LYS A 255 3.56 -15.01 -2.01
N LEU A 256 3.75 -15.92 -2.95
CA LEU A 256 2.80 -16.17 -4.06
C LEU A 256 1.58 -17.01 -3.66
N ASP A 257 1.51 -17.47 -2.40
CA ASP A 257 0.48 -18.37 -1.86
C ASP A 257 -0.92 -17.75 -1.82
N VAL A 258 -1.01 -16.43 -1.61
CA VAL A 258 -2.28 -15.70 -1.51
C VAL A 258 -2.68 -14.97 -2.79
N LEU A 259 -1.81 -14.94 -3.81
CA LEU A 259 -2.05 -14.17 -5.05
C LEU A 259 -3.35 -14.53 -5.79
N PRO A 260 -3.81 -15.79 -5.87
CA PRO A 260 -5.09 -16.11 -6.51
C PRO A 260 -6.30 -15.51 -5.78
N LEU A 261 -6.19 -15.29 -4.47
CA LEU A 261 -7.26 -14.68 -3.65
C LEU A 261 -7.27 -13.16 -3.76
N VAL A 262 -6.13 -12.53 -4.07
CA VAL A 262 -6.01 -11.08 -4.12
C VAL A 262 -7.02 -10.41 -5.06
N PRO A 263 -7.13 -10.78 -6.35
CA PRO A 263 -8.07 -10.14 -7.27
C PRO A 263 -9.53 -10.41 -6.90
N LEU A 264 -9.83 -11.60 -6.35
CA LEU A 264 -11.17 -11.96 -5.90
C LEU A 264 -11.61 -11.08 -4.72
N LEU A 265 -10.78 -10.98 -3.67
CA LEU A 265 -11.09 -10.18 -2.50
C LEU A 265 -11.14 -8.68 -2.80
N ALA A 266 -10.27 -8.21 -3.70
CA ALA A 266 -10.34 -6.82 -4.19
C ALA A 266 -11.66 -6.54 -4.90
N LEU A 267 -12.14 -7.46 -5.73
CA LEU A 267 -13.44 -7.34 -6.41
C LEU A 267 -14.61 -7.37 -5.42
N LEU A 268 -14.62 -8.33 -4.49
CA LEU A 268 -15.69 -8.45 -3.47
C LEU A 268 -15.76 -7.20 -2.58
N SER A 269 -14.60 -6.64 -2.21
CA SER A 269 -14.51 -5.40 -1.45
C SER A 269 -15.04 -4.20 -2.25
N ALA A 270 -14.67 -4.07 -3.52
CA ALA A 270 -15.15 -2.99 -4.39
C ALA A 270 -16.68 -3.02 -4.59
N LEU A 271 -17.25 -4.22 -4.65
CA LEU A 271 -18.69 -4.45 -4.76
C LEU A 271 -19.43 -4.37 -3.41
N LYS A 272 -18.72 -4.13 -2.30
CA LYS A 272 -19.26 -4.11 -0.93
C LYS A 272 -20.08 -5.36 -0.58
N VAL A 273 -19.65 -6.53 -1.06
CA VAL A 273 -20.34 -7.80 -0.80
C VAL A 273 -20.36 -8.09 0.70
N GLY A 274 -21.49 -8.57 1.21
CA GLY A 274 -21.67 -8.90 2.62
C GLY A 274 -21.57 -7.68 3.55
N ASP A 275 -22.10 -6.53 3.12
CA ASP A 275 -22.07 -5.26 3.87
C ASP A 275 -20.66 -4.80 4.26
N GLY A 276 -19.67 -5.11 3.42
CA GLY A 276 -18.27 -4.78 3.70
C GLY A 276 -17.51 -5.84 4.50
N ALA A 277 -18.04 -7.05 4.62
CA ALA A 277 -17.34 -8.18 5.23
C ALA A 277 -15.98 -8.49 4.57
N PHE A 278 -15.92 -8.31 3.25
CA PHE A 278 -14.73 -8.57 2.45
C PHE A 278 -13.93 -7.29 2.22
N ASN A 279 -12.66 -7.36 2.61
CA ASN A 279 -11.77 -6.21 2.54
C ASN A 279 -10.67 -6.41 1.50
N ALA A 280 -10.30 -5.31 0.85
CA ALA A 280 -9.19 -5.31 -0.09
C ALA A 280 -7.91 -5.79 0.62
N PRO A 281 -7.17 -6.76 0.05
CA PRO A 281 -5.91 -7.24 0.61
C PRO A 281 -4.87 -6.11 0.72
N LEU A 282 -4.20 -6.03 1.87
CA LEU A 282 -3.14 -5.05 2.11
C LEU A 282 -1.76 -5.65 1.84
N ARG A 283 -0.79 -4.83 1.43
CA ARG A 283 0.59 -5.31 1.43
C ARG A 283 1.14 -5.34 2.84
N VAL A 284 1.94 -6.35 3.16
CA VAL A 284 2.50 -6.51 4.51
C VAL A 284 3.35 -5.32 4.96
N ASN A 285 4.06 -4.66 4.04
CA ASN A 285 4.84 -3.46 4.34
C ASN A 285 3.97 -2.24 4.63
N GLU A 286 2.78 -2.14 4.03
CA GLU A 286 1.80 -1.09 4.34
C GLU A 286 1.24 -1.29 5.75
N VAL A 287 0.87 -2.53 6.10
CA VAL A 287 0.42 -2.88 7.46
C VAL A 287 1.51 -2.57 8.49
N ALA A 288 2.76 -2.94 8.21
CA ALA A 288 3.88 -2.63 9.10
C ALA A 288 4.07 -1.12 9.31
N ALA A 289 4.05 -0.34 8.22
CA ALA A 289 4.16 1.12 8.28
C ALA A 289 2.99 1.78 9.01
N ALA A 290 1.78 1.30 8.80
CA ALA A 290 0.61 1.75 9.54
C ALA A 290 0.72 1.43 11.05
N CYS A 291 1.23 0.26 11.42
CA CYS A 291 1.44 -0.11 12.83
C CYS A 291 2.47 0.80 13.50
N VAL A 292 3.61 1.07 12.83
CA VAL A 292 4.63 1.98 13.38
C VAL A 292 4.10 3.41 13.46
N ALA A 293 3.39 3.89 12.44
CA ALA A 293 2.73 5.21 12.49
C ALA A 293 1.68 5.31 13.61
N ALA A 294 0.92 4.23 13.87
CA ALA A 294 -0.03 4.17 14.98
C ALA A 294 0.66 4.30 16.34
N LEU A 295 1.83 3.66 16.52
CA LEU A 295 2.62 3.78 17.75
C LEU A 295 3.07 5.24 18.00
N GLU A 296 3.33 6.00 16.94
CA GLU A 296 3.79 7.40 17.01
C GLU A 296 2.67 8.41 17.30
N GLN A 297 1.39 8.05 17.13
CA GLN A 297 0.24 8.93 17.39
C GLN A 297 -0.31 8.78 18.81
N ASP A 298 0.13 9.61 19.76
CA ASP A 298 -0.22 9.47 21.19
C ASP A 298 -1.73 9.49 21.52
N ASP A 299 -2.57 10.04 20.64
CA ASP A 299 -4.01 10.17 20.78
C ASP A 299 -4.81 8.94 20.27
N LEU A 300 -4.17 8.03 19.55
CA LEU A 300 -4.84 6.87 18.95
C LEU A 300 -4.90 5.69 19.93
N SER A 301 -6.09 5.14 20.20
CA SER A 301 -6.27 3.93 21.03
C SER A 301 -7.45 3.08 20.55
N GLY A 302 -7.47 1.80 20.91
CA GLY A 302 -8.54 0.86 20.59
C GLY A 302 -8.41 0.22 19.19
N PRO A 303 -9.53 -0.24 18.61
CA PRO A 303 -9.57 -0.79 17.25
C PRO A 303 -9.04 0.17 16.19
N VAL A 304 -8.09 -0.31 15.39
CA VAL A 304 -7.55 0.38 14.21
C VAL A 304 -8.02 -0.40 12.97
N PRO A 305 -9.18 -0.05 12.39
CA PRO A 305 -9.73 -0.73 11.23
C PRO A 305 -8.92 -0.45 9.97
N ILE A 306 -9.22 -1.17 8.89
CA ILE A 306 -8.46 -1.13 7.64
C ILE A 306 -8.38 0.27 7.05
N GLU A 307 -9.47 1.02 7.06
CA GLU A 307 -9.53 2.37 6.53
C GLU A 307 -8.54 3.27 7.28
N LYS A 308 -8.45 3.08 8.60
CA LYS A 308 -7.51 3.82 9.43
C LYS A 308 -6.07 3.35 9.19
N LEU A 309 -5.83 2.05 9.05
CA LEU A 309 -4.49 1.53 8.67
C LEU A 309 -4.02 2.12 7.33
N GLN A 310 -4.91 2.17 6.33
CA GLN A 310 -4.61 2.79 5.03
C GLN A 310 -4.31 4.29 5.16
N GLN A 311 -5.06 5.02 5.98
CA GLN A 311 -4.81 6.44 6.26
C GLN A 311 -3.47 6.69 6.98
N LEU A 312 -3.07 5.78 7.87
CA LEU A 312 -1.81 5.86 8.59
C LEU A 312 -0.60 5.43 7.75
N THR A 313 -0.83 4.71 6.65
CA THR A 313 0.24 4.23 5.79
C THR A 313 0.91 5.42 5.09
N PRO A 314 2.20 5.69 5.32
CA PRO A 314 2.89 6.77 4.64
C PRO A 314 3.01 6.45 3.14
N LEU A 315 2.95 7.49 2.30
CA LEU A 315 3.11 7.34 0.84
C LEU A 315 4.39 6.58 0.47
N SER A 316 5.46 6.73 1.25
CA SER A 316 6.72 6.02 1.06
C SER A 316 6.58 4.49 1.19
N ALA A 317 5.66 3.99 2.01
CA ALA A 317 5.36 2.56 2.13
C ALA A 317 4.45 2.09 0.98
N THR A 318 3.52 2.92 0.53
CA THR A 318 2.61 2.64 -0.59
C THR A 318 3.31 2.70 -1.96
N MET A 319 4.43 3.42 -2.08
CA MET A 319 5.11 3.64 -3.36
C MET A 319 6.52 3.04 -3.45
N ARG A 320 6.91 2.11 -2.56
CA ARG A 320 8.23 1.44 -2.70
C ARG A 320 8.30 0.73 -4.06
N PRO A 321 9.22 1.13 -4.96
CA PRO A 321 9.38 0.47 -6.25
C PRO A 321 9.82 -0.97 -6.00
N THR A 322 9.04 -1.91 -6.51
CA THR A 322 9.31 -3.34 -6.39
C THR A 322 10.33 -3.79 -7.43
N ALA A 323 10.89 -4.99 -7.29
CA ALA A 323 11.74 -5.57 -8.33
C ALA A 323 11.01 -5.67 -9.68
N VAL A 324 9.69 -5.89 -9.64
CA VAL A 324 8.83 -5.85 -10.84
C VAL A 324 8.73 -4.42 -11.39
N ASP A 325 8.62 -3.39 -10.55
CA ASP A 325 8.63 -1.99 -11.00
C ASP A 325 9.97 -1.60 -11.62
N VAL A 326 11.09 -2.02 -11.02
CA VAL A 326 12.44 -1.79 -11.55
C VAL A 326 12.63 -2.54 -12.88
N LEU A 327 12.21 -3.80 -12.97
CA LEU A 327 12.30 -4.59 -14.20
C LEU A 327 11.41 -4.00 -15.30
N THR A 328 10.13 -3.73 -15.00
CA THR A 328 9.18 -3.21 -15.99
C THR A 328 9.54 -1.79 -16.43
N SER A 329 10.05 -0.94 -15.53
CA SER A 329 10.59 0.37 -15.92
C SER A 329 11.88 0.26 -16.75
N GLY A 330 12.76 -0.71 -16.45
CA GLY A 330 13.94 -1.01 -17.25
C GLY A 330 13.60 -1.50 -18.65
N LEU A 331 12.71 -2.49 -18.77
CA LEU A 331 12.20 -2.99 -20.05
C LEU A 331 11.46 -1.90 -20.83
N ALA A 332 10.63 -1.09 -20.14
CA ALA A 332 9.95 0.06 -20.71
C ALA A 332 10.93 1.15 -21.20
N SER A 333 12.13 1.23 -20.61
CA SER A 333 13.20 2.15 -21.03
C SER A 333 13.98 1.62 -22.23
N ILE A 334 14.27 0.31 -22.26
CA ILE A 334 14.96 -0.36 -23.39
C ILE A 334 14.10 -0.32 -24.65
N THR A 335 12.80 -0.59 -24.52
CA THR A 335 11.84 -0.55 -25.62
C THR A 335 11.62 0.86 -26.17
N ARG A 336 12.15 1.91 -25.52
CA ARG A 336 12.15 3.27 -26.08
C ARG A 336 13.10 3.40 -27.25
N LEU A 337 14.10 2.52 -27.40
CA LEU A 337 15.19 2.65 -28.38
C LEU A 337 15.85 4.06 -28.24
N PRO A 338 16.69 4.60 -29.14
CA PRO A 338 17.33 5.92 -28.93
C PRO A 338 16.37 7.10 -29.22
N TYR A 339 15.06 6.90 -29.06
CA TYR A 339 14.06 7.95 -29.28
C TYR A 339 14.04 8.90 -28.08
N GLY A 340 13.97 10.21 -28.34
CA GLY A 340 13.99 11.22 -27.29
C GLY A 340 15.34 11.40 -26.59
N THR A 341 16.44 10.92 -27.18
CA THR A 341 17.81 11.13 -26.67
C THR A 341 18.65 12.08 -27.54
N ASN A 342 18.07 12.62 -28.61
CA ASN A 342 18.78 13.46 -29.58
C ASN A 342 18.18 14.87 -29.54
N VAL A 343 19.04 15.85 -29.76
CA VAL A 343 18.67 17.25 -30.05
C VAL A 343 19.04 17.55 -31.50
N ALA A 344 18.24 18.35 -32.20
CA ALA A 344 18.56 18.78 -33.56
C ALA A 344 19.89 19.55 -33.56
N SER A 345 20.87 19.07 -34.34
CA SER A 345 22.25 19.59 -34.35
C SER A 345 22.32 21.10 -34.61
N ASP A 346 21.44 21.62 -35.46
CA ASP A 346 21.43 23.03 -35.86
C ASP A 346 20.90 23.96 -34.75
N LEU A 347 20.23 23.41 -33.73
CA LEU A 347 19.73 24.13 -32.57
C LEU A 347 20.73 24.17 -31.40
N THR A 348 21.80 23.37 -31.43
CA THR A 348 22.76 23.26 -30.31
C THR A 348 23.87 24.34 -30.27
N VAL A 349 23.94 25.20 -31.29
CA VAL A 349 25.09 26.09 -31.53
C VAL A 349 24.83 27.56 -31.16
N SER A 350 23.62 27.93 -30.73
CA SER A 350 23.26 29.34 -30.49
C SER A 350 22.25 29.51 -29.35
N ASP A 351 22.42 30.57 -28.55
CA ASP A 351 21.50 30.98 -27.49
C ASP A 351 20.08 31.25 -28.05
N PRO A 352 19.01 30.65 -27.50
CA PRO A 352 17.63 30.86 -27.95
C PRO A 352 17.22 32.34 -28.06
N SER A 353 17.77 33.19 -27.19
CA SER A 353 17.50 34.64 -27.21
C SER A 353 18.05 35.35 -28.45
N THR A 354 19.03 34.77 -29.14
CA THR A 354 19.64 35.32 -30.37
C THR A 354 18.88 34.96 -31.65
N ARG A 355 17.85 34.11 -31.55
CA ARG A 355 17.14 33.54 -32.71
C ARG A 355 15.85 34.26 -33.12
N GLY A 356 15.39 35.24 -32.35
CA GLY A 356 14.13 35.96 -32.61
C GLY A 356 12.88 35.06 -32.57
N LEU A 357 12.98 33.89 -31.92
CA LEU A 357 11.87 32.97 -31.72
C LEU A 357 10.93 33.48 -30.62
N PRO A 358 9.64 33.07 -30.63
CA PRO A 358 8.75 33.29 -29.50
C PRO A 358 9.33 32.68 -28.21
N ASP A 359 8.98 33.26 -27.07
CA ASP A 359 9.46 32.81 -25.75
C ASP A 359 8.82 31.45 -25.40
N ALA A 360 9.60 30.37 -25.59
CA ALA A 360 9.18 29.00 -25.33
C ALA A 360 8.83 28.75 -23.84
N SER A 361 9.29 29.57 -22.90
CA SER A 361 8.97 29.42 -21.47
C SER A 361 7.47 29.58 -21.15
N GLN A 362 6.69 30.05 -22.14
CA GLN A 362 5.24 30.17 -22.07
C GLN A 362 4.48 28.96 -22.64
N LEU A 363 5.19 27.90 -23.06
CA LEU A 363 4.59 26.64 -23.48
C LEU A 363 4.10 25.85 -22.27
N ARG A 364 2.82 25.46 -22.29
CA ARG A 364 2.21 24.56 -21.31
C ARG A 364 1.71 23.31 -22.00
N LEU A 365 2.21 22.15 -21.58
CA LEU A 365 1.80 20.86 -22.10
C LEU A 365 1.03 20.07 -21.05
N TYR A 366 -0.25 19.83 -21.31
CA TYR A 366 -1.11 18.96 -20.50
C TYR A 366 -0.98 17.51 -20.97
N GLU A 367 -0.37 16.67 -20.13
CA GLU A 367 0.06 15.33 -20.52
C GLU A 367 0.05 14.31 -19.38
N PHE A 368 0.15 13.02 -19.70
CA PHE A 368 0.37 11.97 -18.70
C PHE A 368 1.29 10.88 -19.25
N GLU A 369 2.08 10.28 -18.34
CA GLU A 369 3.23 9.46 -18.70
C GLU A 369 2.89 8.28 -19.62
N GLY A 370 1.77 7.60 -19.34
CA GLY A 370 1.31 6.41 -20.07
C GLY A 370 0.72 6.69 -21.45
N CYS A 371 0.55 7.95 -21.86
CA CYS A 371 -0.04 8.28 -23.15
C CYS A 371 1.01 8.21 -24.28
N PRO A 372 0.82 7.35 -25.30
CA PRO A 372 1.76 7.26 -26.43
C PRO A 372 1.79 8.56 -27.25
N PHE A 373 0.68 9.30 -27.31
CA PHE A 373 0.57 10.57 -28.01
C PHE A 373 1.27 11.72 -27.27
N CYS A 374 1.19 11.73 -25.94
CA CYS A 374 1.92 12.70 -25.11
C CYS A 374 3.43 12.47 -25.18
N ARG A 375 3.84 11.21 -25.20
CA ARG A 375 5.24 10.84 -25.43
C ARG A 375 5.78 11.42 -26.73
N ARG A 376 5.02 11.34 -27.83
CA ARG A 376 5.42 11.91 -29.12
C ARG A 376 5.73 13.40 -29.02
N VAL A 377 4.86 14.16 -28.34
CA VAL A 377 5.08 15.60 -28.15
C VAL A 377 6.31 15.85 -27.27
N ARG A 378 6.53 15.08 -26.20
CA ARG A 378 7.73 15.18 -25.35
C ARG A 378 9.02 14.90 -26.12
N GLU A 379 9.00 13.92 -27.02
CA GLU A 379 10.15 13.63 -27.87
C GLU A 379 10.46 14.80 -28.81
N THR A 380 9.45 15.44 -29.41
CA THR A 380 9.64 16.66 -30.22
C THR A 380 10.15 17.82 -29.39
N ILE A 381 9.60 18.05 -28.20
CA ILE A 381 10.07 19.09 -27.25
C ILE A 381 11.55 18.87 -26.91
N THR A 382 11.93 17.63 -26.60
CA THR A 382 13.33 17.26 -26.31
C THR A 382 14.21 17.45 -27.54
N TYR A 383 13.73 17.04 -28.72
CA TYR A 383 14.46 17.17 -29.98
C TYR A 383 14.74 18.64 -30.35
N LEU A 384 13.82 19.52 -30.02
CA LEU A 384 13.93 20.96 -30.25
C LEU A 384 14.58 21.72 -29.08
N ASP A 385 14.95 21.03 -28.00
CA ASP A 385 15.50 21.61 -26.76
C ASP A 385 14.63 22.75 -26.19
N LEU A 386 13.32 22.54 -26.16
CA LEU A 386 12.36 23.54 -25.69
C LEU A 386 12.14 23.44 -24.18
N GLU A 387 12.16 24.59 -23.51
CA GLU A 387 11.68 24.72 -22.14
C GLU A 387 10.14 24.73 -22.14
N VAL A 388 9.51 23.79 -21.44
CA VAL A 388 8.06 23.63 -21.41
C VAL A 388 7.57 23.34 -20.00
N MET A 389 6.51 24.01 -19.57
CA MET A 389 5.80 23.71 -18.33
C MET A 389 4.91 22.48 -18.53
N ILE A 390 5.29 21.37 -17.89
CA ILE A 390 4.49 20.13 -17.91
C ILE A 390 3.37 20.23 -16.87
N MET A 391 2.13 20.05 -17.33
CA MET A 391 0.91 20.02 -16.52
C MET A 391 0.43 18.56 -16.41
N PRO A 392 0.73 17.83 -15.31
CA PRO A 392 0.45 16.40 -15.23
C PRO A 392 -1.06 16.12 -15.15
N CYS A 393 -1.56 15.26 -16.01
CA CYS A 393 -2.99 14.94 -16.18
C CYS A 393 -3.28 13.45 -16.01
N GLY A 394 -2.57 12.76 -15.09
CA GLY A 394 -2.90 11.40 -14.69
C GLY A 394 -4.30 11.29 -14.04
N ARG A 395 -4.75 10.07 -13.73
CA ARG A 395 -6.04 9.84 -13.04
C ARG A 395 -6.12 10.69 -11.77
N ASN A 396 -7.26 11.37 -11.58
CA ASN A 396 -7.55 12.25 -10.45
C ASN A 396 -6.66 13.52 -10.34
N SER A 397 -5.91 13.89 -11.39
CA SER A 397 -5.19 15.16 -11.39
C SER A 397 -6.14 16.35 -11.49
N ARG A 398 -5.87 17.41 -10.70
CA ARG A 398 -6.57 18.70 -10.77
C ARG A 398 -6.49 19.36 -12.15
N HIS A 399 -5.43 19.08 -12.92
CA HIS A 399 -5.19 19.69 -14.24
C HIS A 399 -6.10 19.11 -15.32
N ARG A 400 -6.82 17.99 -15.07
CA ARG A 400 -7.80 17.46 -16.03
C ARG A 400 -9.00 18.39 -16.23
N ALA A 401 -9.41 19.11 -15.18
CA ALA A 401 -10.53 20.04 -15.25
C ALA A 401 -10.29 21.16 -16.28
N ASP A 402 -9.05 21.65 -16.39
CA ASP A 402 -8.68 22.68 -17.37
C ASP A 402 -8.86 22.16 -18.81
N VAL A 403 -8.44 20.91 -19.05
CA VAL A 403 -8.54 20.28 -20.37
C VAL A 403 -9.97 19.92 -20.73
N GLU A 404 -10.78 19.50 -19.75
CA GLU A 404 -12.22 19.25 -19.94
C GLU A 404 -12.95 20.53 -20.37
N GLN A 405 -12.63 21.67 -19.76
CA GLN A 405 -13.19 22.96 -20.16
C GLN A 405 -12.75 23.36 -21.57
N ALA A 406 -11.46 23.16 -21.90
CA ALA A 406 -10.95 23.42 -23.25
C ALA A 406 -11.61 22.53 -24.31
N ALA A 407 -11.81 21.24 -24.00
CA ALA A 407 -12.46 20.28 -24.87
C ALA A 407 -13.93 20.65 -25.12
N ALA A 408 -14.67 21.06 -24.07
CA ALA A 408 -16.05 21.52 -24.20
C ALA A 408 -16.17 22.76 -25.10
N LYS A 409 -15.25 23.74 -24.97
CA LYS A 409 -15.19 24.93 -25.83
C LYS A 409 -14.89 24.57 -27.30
N ALA A 410 -14.08 23.54 -27.52
CA ALA A 410 -13.76 23.01 -28.85
C ALA A 410 -14.86 22.09 -29.43
N GLY A 411 -15.98 21.88 -28.71
CA GLY A 411 -17.06 21.00 -29.16
C GLY A 411 -16.72 19.51 -29.07
N LEU A 412 -15.67 19.14 -28.33
CA LEU A 412 -15.27 17.74 -28.13
C LEU A 412 -16.11 17.10 -27.02
N LYS A 413 -16.50 15.84 -27.25
CA LYS A 413 -17.31 15.07 -26.30
C LYS A 413 -16.54 14.68 -25.03
N TYR A 414 -15.22 14.54 -25.14
CA TYR A 414 -14.35 14.11 -24.05
C TYR A 414 -13.02 14.87 -24.12
N ALA A 415 -12.38 15.09 -22.96
CA ALA A 415 -11.02 15.59 -22.90
C ALA A 415 -10.05 14.58 -23.56
N THR A 416 -9.26 15.06 -24.51
CA THR A 416 -8.21 14.28 -25.16
C THR A 416 -6.83 14.81 -24.77
N PHE A 417 -5.82 13.95 -24.81
CA PHE A 417 -4.44 14.29 -24.47
C PHE A 417 -3.52 13.84 -25.59
N PRO A 418 -2.45 14.59 -25.90
CA PRO A 418 -2.00 15.82 -25.24
C PRO A 418 -2.82 17.06 -25.62
N TYR A 419 -2.74 18.10 -24.79
CA TYR A 419 -3.25 19.45 -25.07
C TYR A 419 -2.13 20.46 -24.85
N LEU A 420 -1.82 21.27 -25.85
CA LEU A 420 -0.79 22.31 -25.80
C LEU A 420 -1.45 23.68 -25.70
N VAL A 421 -0.92 24.52 -24.82
CA VAL A 421 -1.16 25.97 -24.81
C VAL A 421 0.16 26.67 -25.08
N ASP A 422 0.19 27.49 -26.12
CA ASP A 422 1.31 28.33 -26.50
C ASP A 422 0.84 29.78 -26.43
N ASP A 423 1.10 30.43 -25.29
CA ASP A 423 0.67 31.81 -25.06
C ASP A 423 1.46 32.80 -25.94
N ALA A 424 2.69 32.46 -26.34
CA ALA A 424 3.54 33.31 -27.17
C ALA A 424 3.05 33.36 -28.62
N ALA A 425 2.58 32.23 -29.16
CA ALA A 425 1.93 32.16 -30.47
C ALA A 425 0.41 32.46 -30.40
N GLY A 426 -0.16 32.58 -29.20
CA GLY A 426 -1.59 32.83 -28.99
C GLY A 426 -2.49 31.67 -29.42
N VAL A 427 -1.97 30.44 -29.40
CA VAL A 427 -2.69 29.24 -29.86
C VAL A 427 -2.84 28.22 -28.75
N SER A 428 -3.92 27.45 -28.81
CA SER A 428 -4.08 26.25 -28.00
C SER A 428 -4.72 25.16 -28.84
N MET A 429 -4.21 23.94 -28.75
CA MET A 429 -4.62 22.88 -29.67
C MET A 429 -4.55 21.50 -29.04
N PHE A 430 -5.44 20.64 -29.52
CA PHE A 430 -5.44 19.21 -29.29
C PHE A 430 -4.69 18.50 -30.44
N GLU A 431 -4.70 17.18 -30.41
CA GLU A 431 -4.06 16.32 -31.41
C GLU A 431 -2.55 16.42 -31.45
N SER A 432 -1.89 15.35 -31.03
CA SER A 432 -0.42 15.28 -30.98
C SER A 432 0.26 15.43 -32.35
N LYS A 433 -0.46 15.35 -33.47
CA LYS A 433 0.10 15.59 -34.81
C LYS A 433 0.22 17.09 -35.05
N ASP A 434 -0.85 17.82 -34.78
CA ASP A 434 -0.94 19.25 -35.01
C ASP A 434 0.00 19.98 -34.04
N ILE A 435 0.06 19.52 -32.80
CA ILE A 435 1.03 19.99 -31.81
C ILE A 435 2.48 19.83 -32.30
N VAL A 436 2.85 18.67 -32.84
CA VAL A 436 4.22 18.43 -33.32
C VAL A 436 4.55 19.32 -34.52
N ASN A 437 3.62 19.46 -35.46
CA ASN A 437 3.80 20.35 -36.61
C ASN A 437 3.96 21.80 -36.15
N HIS A 438 3.10 22.28 -35.24
CA HIS A 438 3.21 23.62 -34.66
C HIS A 438 4.57 23.87 -34.01
N LEU A 439 5.08 22.91 -33.22
CA LEU A 439 6.38 23.02 -32.58
C LEU A 439 7.53 23.08 -33.59
N LEU A 440 7.48 22.27 -34.64
CA LEU A 440 8.51 22.27 -35.70
C LEU A 440 8.46 23.52 -36.57
N ASP A 441 7.26 23.96 -36.97
CA ASP A 441 7.07 25.12 -37.83
C ASP A 441 7.43 26.42 -37.09
N THR A 442 7.07 26.52 -35.81
CA THR A 442 7.25 27.74 -35.00
C THR A 442 8.65 27.81 -34.37
N TYR A 443 9.16 26.69 -33.85
CA TYR A 443 10.40 26.65 -33.08
C TYR A 443 11.53 25.84 -33.73
N GLY A 444 11.23 25.04 -34.77
CA GLY A 444 12.19 24.12 -35.37
C GLY A 444 13.12 24.72 -36.42
N GLN A 445 12.85 25.91 -36.97
CA GLN A 445 13.72 26.60 -37.94
C GLN A 445 14.14 25.73 -39.15
N GLY A 446 13.25 24.87 -39.64
CA GLY A 446 13.56 23.95 -40.74
C GLY A 446 14.25 22.65 -40.31
N ALA A 447 14.34 22.39 -39.00
CA ALA A 447 14.75 21.10 -38.47
C ALA A 447 13.88 19.97 -39.07
N PRO A 448 14.49 18.83 -39.44
CA PRO A 448 13.73 17.68 -39.93
C PRO A 448 12.89 17.07 -38.81
N LEU A 449 11.99 16.16 -39.16
CA LEU A 449 11.28 15.37 -38.16
C LEU A 449 12.27 14.61 -37.26
N PRO A 450 11.96 14.45 -35.95
CA PRO A 450 12.82 13.69 -35.04
C PRO A 450 13.10 12.28 -35.61
N PRO A 451 14.36 11.83 -35.64
CA PRO A 451 14.69 10.52 -36.19
C PRO A 451 14.04 9.40 -35.37
N PRO A 452 13.64 8.30 -36.04
CA PRO A 452 13.74 8.03 -37.47
C PRO A 452 12.62 8.73 -38.27
N SER A 453 12.96 9.11 -39.51
CA SER A 453 12.17 9.95 -40.42
C SER A 453 10.81 9.38 -40.84
N ASP A 454 10.47 8.14 -40.46
CA ASP A 454 9.16 7.50 -40.66
C ASP A 454 8.23 7.70 -39.46
N TYR A 455 8.37 8.84 -38.77
CA TYR A 455 7.90 9.11 -37.40
C TYR A 455 6.38 8.97 -37.15
N PHE A 456 5.55 8.90 -38.20
CA PHE A 456 4.11 9.07 -38.08
C PHE A 456 3.28 7.81 -37.77
N PHE A 457 3.76 6.58 -38.06
CA PHE A 457 2.94 5.36 -37.88
C PHE A 457 3.63 4.14 -37.22
N PRO A 458 4.86 3.75 -37.55
CA PRO A 458 5.52 2.59 -36.90
C PRO A 458 6.07 2.89 -35.49
N SER A 459 6.55 4.10 -35.21
CA SER A 459 7.19 4.45 -33.92
C SER A 459 6.19 4.57 -32.78
N THR A 460 5.07 5.28 -32.96
CA THR A 460 4.07 5.49 -31.89
C THR A 460 3.46 4.17 -31.40
N LEU A 461 3.26 3.19 -32.29
CA LEU A 461 2.74 1.86 -31.95
C LEU A 461 3.80 0.95 -31.27
N THR A 462 5.07 1.04 -31.68
CA THR A 462 6.14 0.17 -31.15
C THR A 462 6.81 0.75 -29.90
N THR A 463 7.15 2.03 -29.90
CA THR A 463 7.83 2.70 -28.78
C THR A 463 6.86 3.42 -27.85
N GLY A 464 5.66 3.78 -28.29
CA GLY A 464 4.66 4.41 -27.42
C GLY A 464 3.87 3.41 -26.58
N TRP A 465 3.25 2.42 -27.23
CA TRP A 465 2.37 1.46 -26.56
C TRP A 465 3.14 0.40 -25.77
N MET A 466 4.29 -0.06 -26.26
CA MET A 466 4.99 -1.19 -25.64
C MET A 466 5.50 -0.85 -24.23
N PRO A 467 6.13 0.31 -23.97
CA PRO A 467 6.44 0.77 -22.61
C PRO A 467 5.21 0.93 -21.72
N THR A 468 4.09 1.45 -22.24
CA THR A 468 2.84 1.60 -21.48
C THR A 468 2.24 0.24 -21.10
N LEU A 469 2.25 -0.73 -22.02
CA LEU A 469 1.80 -2.10 -21.79
C LEU A 469 2.70 -2.83 -20.79
N LEU A 470 4.03 -2.68 -20.91
CA LEU A 470 5.00 -3.22 -19.97
C LEU A 470 4.85 -2.64 -18.56
N ARG A 471 4.35 -1.40 -18.46
CA ARG A 471 4.00 -0.76 -17.19
C ARG A 471 2.60 -1.11 -16.68
N LEU A 472 1.86 -2.00 -17.36
CA LEU A 472 0.56 -2.54 -16.93
C LEU A 472 -0.45 -1.44 -16.53
N GLY A 473 -0.48 -0.33 -17.26
CA GLY A 473 -1.39 0.79 -17.00
C GLY A 473 -0.94 1.77 -15.90
N LYS A 474 0.28 1.62 -15.35
CA LYS A 474 0.89 2.63 -14.47
C LYS A 474 1.31 3.88 -15.27
N GLY A 475 1.07 5.06 -14.71
CA GLY A 475 1.35 6.36 -15.34
C GLY A 475 0.17 6.99 -16.11
N GLY A 476 -1.05 6.43 -15.98
CA GLY A 476 -2.29 6.90 -16.63
C GLY A 476 -3.16 7.87 -15.84
#